data_AF-A0A0K1JHM4-F1
#
_entry.id   AF-A0A0K1JHM4-F1
#
_cell.length_a   1.000
_cell.length_b   1.000
_cell.length_c   1.000
_cell.angle_alpha   90.00
_cell.angle_beta   90.00
_cell.angle_gamma   90.00
#
_symmetry.space_group_name_H-M   'P 1'
#
loop_
_entity.id
_entity.type
_entity.pdbx_description
1 polymer ?
#
loop_
_entity_poly.entity_id
_entity_poly.type
_entity_poly.pdbx_seq_one_letter_code
_entity_poly.pdbx_strand_id
1 'polypeptide(L)'
;MADPIPETADTALVPTLLGDVIPRVESAYVLGLPSPQILDLVLERSRSTTVLVATDEEASQLKDELPDAVELVTAGIAAFAQDRRSQPRELVLALGGLDGLLPPADTMPWQQRLAHVTALAQAGGTVIVGLGNDAPLMALGHAERIDWARADDDPTRPTSAAALAQALAAAGQPVTTVHGLYGDPVNPGAAVIDALATGSRDGSLPAQVVEHVIDQAGTASIPAPDVVAVAARSGQLSNLATQWVAVSGGRGRSVYWTVDDAVVWADQDGPGLDWVIGGDADTAAALPQRVPDTITVERTLLRHIARADLPAFRAVARQLGDWVRSSADAAESSEIRLDEVRVAGATLARGISLRHAPVTDAAPVAEDAPDVEREPDPSARQVSASEARLAQAWRRFATRFAHSGRRSAWPAIFGEEDLVQLWLTMSGVAPGTVAPEADAPAVAVPAVVDEASRLDILQDRVAALTDTLAARDEQLLIREARIRTLRQQALGAARNRDRAVKLAQDLRRSRTYRLANQMRRASLVAQPKTLVRGVARKLDGKVRALRRTR
;
A
#
# COMPACT_ATOMS: atom_id res chain seq x y z
N MET A 1 -18.68 -30.45 -3.30
CA MET A 1 -18.66 -29.95 -1.92
C MET A 1 -17.51 -28.98 -1.86
N ALA A 2 -17.81 -27.69 -1.99
CA ALA A 2 -16.82 -26.65 -1.71
C ALA A 2 -16.58 -26.65 -0.20
N ASP A 3 -15.32 -26.70 0.21
CA ASP A 3 -14.97 -26.54 1.61
C ASP A 3 -15.50 -25.18 2.11
N PRO A 4 -16.07 -25.13 3.32
CA PRO A 4 -16.46 -23.86 3.93
C PRO A 4 -15.22 -22.97 4.05
N ILE A 5 -15.32 -21.76 3.51
CA ILE A 5 -14.34 -20.69 3.71
C ILE A 5 -14.14 -20.59 5.24
N PRO A 6 -12.93 -20.73 5.77
CA PRO A 6 -12.71 -20.57 7.20
C PRO A 6 -13.20 -19.19 7.61
N GLU A 7 -14.03 -19.12 8.64
CA GLU A 7 -14.35 -17.89 9.38
C GLU A 7 -13.03 -17.20 9.69
N THR A 8 -12.71 -16.19 8.88
CA THR A 8 -11.48 -15.41 9.00
C THR A 8 -11.54 -14.68 10.33
N ALA A 9 -10.50 -14.85 11.16
CA ALA A 9 -10.28 -14.04 12.34
C ALA A 9 -10.57 -12.56 12.01
N ASP A 10 -11.47 -11.97 12.79
CA ASP A 10 -12.07 -10.65 12.57
C ASP A 10 -11.01 -9.59 12.24
N THR A 11 -11.04 -9.09 11.01
CA THR A 11 -10.06 -8.14 10.45
C THR A 11 -10.22 -6.74 11.05
N ALA A 12 -9.70 -6.50 12.25
CA ALA A 12 -9.95 -5.25 13.00
C ALA A 12 -9.28 -3.98 12.42
N LEU A 13 -8.26 -4.08 11.54
CA LEU A 13 -7.43 -2.92 11.17
C LEU A 13 -8.17 -1.85 10.37
N VAL A 14 -8.83 -2.22 9.26
CA VAL A 14 -9.57 -1.26 8.42
C VAL A 14 -10.77 -0.66 9.19
N PRO A 15 -11.61 -1.44 9.89
CA PRO A 15 -12.64 -0.89 10.77
C PRO A 15 -12.09 0.08 11.83
N THR A 16 -10.94 -0.22 12.45
CA THR A 16 -10.34 0.68 13.45
C THR A 16 -9.90 1.99 12.83
N LEU A 17 -9.22 1.94 11.68
CA LEU A 17 -8.85 3.14 10.91
C LEU A 17 -10.09 3.97 10.58
N LEU A 18 -11.16 3.32 10.10
CA LEU A 18 -12.42 3.97 9.78
C LEU A 18 -13.11 4.57 11.01
N GLY A 19 -13.03 3.92 12.17
CA GLY A 19 -13.64 4.39 13.41
C GLY A 19 -13.06 5.72 13.89
N ASP A 20 -11.79 5.96 13.58
CA ASP A 20 -11.09 7.23 13.83
C ASP A 20 -11.46 8.32 12.80
N VAL A 21 -11.70 7.96 11.54
CA VAL A 21 -11.96 8.95 10.46
C VAL A 21 -13.42 9.25 10.20
N ILE A 22 -14.34 8.33 10.49
CA ILE A 22 -15.77 8.49 10.20
C ILE A 22 -16.42 9.35 11.30
N PRO A 23 -16.89 10.57 10.96
CA PRO A 23 -17.62 11.40 11.91
C PRO A 23 -19.01 10.82 12.20
N ARG A 24 -19.64 11.27 13.28
CA ARG A 24 -21.08 11.06 13.47
C ARG A 24 -21.84 11.96 12.51
N VAL A 25 -22.73 11.36 11.72
CA VAL A 25 -23.46 12.03 10.64
C VAL A 25 -24.96 11.72 10.67
N GLU A 26 -25.76 12.60 10.07
CA GLU A 26 -27.18 12.33 9.89
C GLU A 26 -27.41 11.28 8.80
N SER A 27 -26.57 11.24 7.76
CA SER A 27 -26.78 10.30 6.67
C SER A 27 -25.53 9.93 5.87
N ALA A 28 -25.51 8.68 5.39
CA ALA A 28 -24.37 8.05 4.74
C ALA A 28 -24.75 7.27 3.48
N TYR A 29 -23.85 7.28 2.50
CA TYR A 29 -23.82 6.33 1.38
C TYR A 29 -22.66 5.35 1.55
N VAL A 30 -22.95 4.06 1.40
CA VAL A 30 -21.95 2.99 1.31
C VAL A 30 -22.03 2.39 -0.10
N LEU A 31 -20.94 2.43 -0.85
CA LEU A 31 -20.89 2.04 -2.25
C LEU A 31 -20.09 0.74 -2.40
N GLY A 32 -20.70 -0.26 -3.04
CA GLY A 32 -20.17 -1.62 -3.20
C GLY A 32 -20.63 -2.59 -2.11
N LEU A 33 -19.94 -3.72 -1.99
CA LEU A 33 -20.15 -4.72 -0.93
C LEU A 33 -19.27 -4.39 0.30
N PRO A 34 -19.83 -3.82 1.39
CA PRO A 34 -19.08 -3.62 2.61
C PRO A 34 -18.89 -4.93 3.37
N SER A 35 -17.83 -5.04 4.18
CA SER A 35 -17.80 -6.09 5.21
C SER A 35 -18.81 -5.78 6.32
N PRO A 36 -19.31 -6.80 7.04
CA PRO A 36 -20.27 -6.60 8.14
C PRO A 36 -19.78 -5.58 9.19
N GLN A 37 -18.51 -5.68 9.59
CA GLN A 37 -17.89 -4.78 10.56
C GLN A 37 -17.87 -3.30 10.11
N ILE A 38 -17.62 -3.07 8.82
CA ILE A 38 -17.63 -1.72 8.25
C ILE A 38 -19.06 -1.18 8.22
N LEU A 39 -20.02 -2.02 7.87
CA LEU A 39 -21.43 -1.62 7.87
C LEU A 39 -21.90 -1.29 9.29
N ASP A 40 -21.61 -2.13 10.27
CA ASP A 40 -21.95 -1.90 11.68
C ASP A 40 -21.38 -0.58 12.19
N LEU A 41 -20.11 -0.30 11.87
CA LEU A 41 -19.47 0.97 12.20
C LEU A 41 -20.20 2.16 11.57
N VAL A 42 -20.59 2.06 10.30
CA VAL A 42 -21.33 3.12 9.61
C VAL A 42 -22.71 3.31 10.24
N LEU A 43 -23.41 2.23 10.59
CA LEU A 43 -24.71 2.28 11.25
C LEU A 43 -24.64 2.88 12.66
N GLU A 44 -23.57 2.62 13.41
CA GLU A 44 -23.34 3.25 14.71
C GLU A 44 -23.12 4.77 14.58
N ARG A 45 -22.47 5.18 13.48
CA ARG A 45 -22.08 6.58 13.24
C ARG A 45 -23.09 7.37 12.41
N SER A 46 -24.14 6.75 11.87
CA SER A 46 -25.10 7.42 11.01
C SER A 46 -26.56 7.09 11.37
N ARG A 47 -27.47 8.05 11.19
CA ARG A 47 -28.90 7.82 11.44
C ARG A 47 -29.64 7.21 10.26
N SER A 48 -29.11 7.37 9.05
CA SER A 48 -29.69 6.85 7.81
C SER A 48 -28.58 6.40 6.88
N THR A 49 -28.62 5.13 6.50
CA THR A 49 -27.62 4.52 5.61
C THR A 49 -28.32 3.99 4.37
N THR A 50 -27.79 4.36 3.21
CA THR A 50 -28.17 3.75 1.94
C THR A 50 -26.96 3.01 1.38
N VAL A 51 -27.11 1.72 1.06
CA VAL A 51 -26.09 0.88 0.44
C VAL A 51 -26.39 0.81 -1.06
N LEU A 52 -25.41 1.15 -1.90
CA LEU A 52 -25.50 1.07 -3.35
C LEU A 52 -24.64 -0.07 -3.86
N VAL A 53 -25.25 -1.04 -4.55
CA VAL A 53 -24.56 -2.14 -5.23
C VAL A 53 -24.80 -2.08 -6.74
N ALA A 54 -23.83 -2.59 -7.50
CA ALA A 54 -23.85 -2.49 -8.96
C ALA A 54 -24.72 -3.58 -9.60
N THR A 55 -24.90 -4.72 -8.94
CA THR A 55 -25.57 -5.90 -9.50
C THR A 55 -26.66 -6.48 -8.59
N ASP A 56 -27.64 -7.17 -9.19
CA ASP A 56 -28.70 -7.88 -8.45
C ASP A 56 -28.15 -9.07 -7.62
N GLU A 57 -27.00 -9.61 -8.02
CA GLU A 57 -26.31 -10.69 -7.31
C GLU A 57 -25.75 -10.19 -5.98
N GLU A 58 -25.00 -9.09 -6.01
CA GLU A 58 -24.52 -8.40 -4.80
C GLU A 58 -25.68 -7.99 -3.89
N ALA A 59 -26.78 -7.47 -4.47
CA ALA A 59 -27.97 -7.11 -3.72
C ALA A 59 -28.59 -8.32 -3.02
N SER A 60 -28.61 -9.47 -3.68
CA SER A 60 -29.13 -10.72 -3.10
C SER A 60 -28.26 -11.24 -1.97
N GLN A 61 -26.93 -11.08 -2.06
CA GLN A 61 -26.00 -11.45 -0.99
C GLN A 61 -26.24 -10.59 0.26
N LEU A 62 -26.40 -9.29 0.09
CA LEU A 62 -26.59 -8.37 1.22
C LEU A 62 -28.00 -8.43 1.82
N LYS A 63 -29.03 -8.81 1.06
CA LYS A 63 -30.42 -8.70 1.50
C LYS A 63 -30.73 -9.45 2.79
N ASP A 64 -30.06 -10.58 3.02
CA ASP A 64 -30.26 -11.41 4.20
C ASP A 64 -29.41 -10.94 5.41
N GLU A 65 -28.40 -10.09 5.16
CA GLU A 65 -27.47 -9.58 6.17
C GLU A 65 -27.80 -8.15 6.63
N LEU A 66 -28.51 -7.38 5.80
CA LEU A 66 -28.81 -5.97 6.09
C LEU A 66 -29.98 -5.82 7.07
N PRO A 67 -29.84 -4.95 8.10
CA PRO A 67 -30.96 -4.56 8.95
C PRO A 67 -32.05 -3.83 8.15
N ASP A 68 -33.32 -3.96 8.57
CA ASP A 68 -34.48 -3.27 7.96
C ASP A 68 -34.34 -1.74 7.86
N ALA A 69 -33.47 -1.15 8.70
CA ALA A 69 -33.19 0.29 8.72
C ALA A 69 -32.28 0.76 7.57
N VAL A 70 -31.69 -0.15 6.79
CA VAL A 70 -30.77 0.16 5.70
C VAL A 70 -31.50 0.11 4.36
N GLU A 71 -31.39 1.20 3.59
CA GLU A 71 -31.94 1.22 2.24
C GLU A 71 -30.93 0.57 1.27
N LEU A 72 -31.29 -0.56 0.67
CA LEU A 72 -30.49 -1.19 -0.38
C LEU A 72 -30.97 -0.72 -1.76
N VAL A 73 -30.05 -0.19 -2.56
CA VAL A 73 -30.31 0.27 -3.93
C VAL A 73 -29.40 -0.49 -4.90
N THR A 74 -30.01 -1.12 -5.90
CA THR A 74 -29.28 -1.73 -7.02
C THR A 74 -29.29 -0.79 -8.21
N ALA A 75 -28.17 -0.12 -8.48
CA ALA A 75 -28.01 0.74 -9.63
C ALA A 75 -26.53 1.04 -9.91
N GLY A 76 -26.18 1.26 -11.19
CA GLY A 76 -24.88 1.82 -11.54
C GLY A 76 -24.72 3.26 -11.04
N ILE A 77 -23.50 3.64 -10.64
CA ILE A 77 -23.22 4.94 -10.01
C ILE A 77 -23.71 6.15 -10.81
N ALA A 78 -23.61 6.10 -12.15
CA ALA A 78 -24.03 7.18 -13.02
C ALA A 78 -25.56 7.38 -13.02
N ALA A 79 -26.33 6.30 -13.02
CA ALA A 79 -27.78 6.34 -12.97
C ALA A 79 -28.25 6.82 -11.59
N PHE A 80 -27.62 6.32 -10.53
CA PHE A 80 -27.93 6.73 -9.16
C PHE A 80 -27.66 8.22 -8.92
N ALA A 81 -26.49 8.73 -9.34
CA ALA A 81 -26.14 10.15 -9.21
C ALA A 81 -27.04 11.10 -10.03
N GLN A 82 -27.79 10.59 -11.01
CA GLN A 82 -28.76 11.36 -11.80
C GLN A 82 -30.20 11.22 -11.29
N ASP A 83 -30.48 10.24 -10.42
CA ASP A 83 -31.81 10.08 -9.83
C ASP A 83 -32.12 11.28 -8.93
N ARG A 84 -33.30 11.90 -9.10
CA ARG A 84 -33.73 13.02 -8.24
C ARG A 84 -33.88 12.63 -6.77
N ARG A 85 -33.93 11.33 -6.48
CA ARG A 85 -33.97 10.79 -5.12
C ARG A 85 -32.59 10.75 -4.47
N SER A 86 -31.49 10.78 -5.23
CA SER A 86 -30.15 10.87 -4.64
C SER A 86 -29.93 12.28 -4.14
N GLN A 87 -30.01 12.44 -2.82
CA GLN A 87 -29.65 13.68 -2.15
C GLN A 87 -28.20 13.58 -1.67
N PRO A 88 -27.40 14.66 -1.79
CA PRO A 88 -26.06 14.66 -1.23
C PRO A 88 -26.07 14.30 0.27
N ARG A 89 -25.13 13.45 0.69
CA ARG A 89 -25.01 12.93 2.06
C ARG A 89 -23.76 13.46 2.73
N GLU A 90 -23.73 13.36 4.05
CA GLU A 90 -22.62 13.84 4.86
C GLU A 90 -21.41 12.90 4.79
N LEU A 91 -21.64 11.61 4.54
CA LEU A 91 -20.62 10.58 4.40
C LEU A 91 -20.84 9.80 3.09
N VAL A 92 -19.77 9.61 2.31
CA VAL A 92 -19.75 8.71 1.15
C VAL A 92 -18.55 7.78 1.28
N LEU A 93 -18.81 6.48 1.34
CA LEU A 93 -17.82 5.42 1.55
C LEU A 93 -17.75 4.50 0.34
N ALA A 94 -16.58 4.40 -0.30
CA ALA A 94 -16.33 3.53 -1.46
C ALA A 94 -15.03 2.74 -1.28
N LEU A 95 -15.00 1.84 -0.28
CA LEU A 95 -13.77 1.14 0.12
C LEU A 95 -13.34 0.01 -0.83
N GLY A 96 -14.29 -0.69 -1.44
CA GLY A 96 -13.98 -1.62 -2.54
C GLY A 96 -13.45 -0.92 -3.80
N GLY A 97 -13.40 0.41 -3.77
CA GLY A 97 -12.97 1.28 -4.84
C GLY A 97 -14.04 1.53 -5.88
N LEU A 98 -13.69 2.41 -6.82
CA LEU A 98 -14.59 2.84 -7.89
C LEU A 98 -14.66 1.83 -9.05
N ASP A 99 -13.77 0.84 -9.03
CA ASP A 99 -13.64 -0.15 -10.09
C ASP A 99 -14.85 -1.10 -10.11
N GLY A 100 -15.40 -1.44 -8.94
CA GLY A 100 -16.58 -2.31 -8.78
C GLY A 100 -17.93 -1.60 -8.86
N LEU A 101 -17.98 -0.26 -8.99
CA LEU A 101 -19.24 0.51 -8.98
C LEU A 101 -19.95 0.58 -10.33
N LEU A 102 -19.44 -0.13 -11.33
CA LEU A 102 -20.03 -0.22 -12.65
C LEU A 102 -20.54 -1.63 -12.94
N PRO A 103 -21.69 -1.75 -13.63
CA PRO A 103 -22.04 -3.02 -14.24
C PRO A 103 -21.01 -3.39 -15.32
N PRO A 104 -20.78 -4.69 -15.59
CA PRO A 104 -19.71 -5.18 -16.49
C PRO A 104 -19.71 -4.61 -17.92
N ALA A 105 -20.82 -4.03 -18.36
CA ALA A 105 -20.99 -3.47 -19.71
C ALA A 105 -20.57 -2.00 -19.85
N ASP A 106 -20.27 -1.31 -18.74
CA ASP A 106 -19.98 0.13 -18.75
C ASP A 106 -18.46 0.39 -18.78
N THR A 107 -18.01 1.23 -19.73
CA THR A 107 -16.60 1.58 -19.93
C THR A 107 -16.26 2.97 -19.39
N MET A 108 -17.07 3.49 -18.47
CA MET A 108 -16.87 4.82 -17.90
C MET A 108 -15.46 4.96 -17.29
N PRO A 109 -14.70 6.02 -17.65
CA PRO A 109 -13.40 6.31 -17.07
C PRO A 109 -13.47 6.55 -15.55
N TRP A 110 -12.44 6.16 -14.82
CA TRP A 110 -12.30 6.23 -13.38
C TRP A 110 -12.54 7.66 -12.87
N GLN A 111 -12.01 8.67 -13.55
CA GLN A 111 -12.21 10.07 -13.17
C GLN A 111 -13.68 10.52 -13.29
N GLN A 112 -14.45 9.95 -14.24
CA GLN A 112 -15.88 10.23 -14.34
C GLN A 112 -16.66 9.52 -13.22
N ARG A 113 -16.28 8.28 -12.88
CA ARG A 113 -16.85 7.57 -11.71
C ARG A 113 -16.62 8.37 -10.43
N LEU A 114 -15.39 8.87 -10.25
CA LEU A 114 -15.05 9.72 -9.10
C LEU A 114 -15.94 10.96 -9.06
N ALA A 115 -16.12 11.65 -10.19
CA ALA A 115 -16.99 12.83 -10.25
C ALA A 115 -18.45 12.53 -9.84
N HIS A 116 -18.97 11.34 -10.19
CA HIS A 116 -20.29 10.92 -9.72
C HIS A 116 -20.32 10.64 -8.22
N VAL A 117 -19.31 9.95 -7.69
CA VAL A 117 -19.20 9.68 -6.25
C VAL A 117 -19.06 10.97 -5.45
N THR A 118 -18.22 11.92 -5.87
CA THR A 118 -18.04 13.18 -5.14
C THR A 118 -19.27 14.09 -5.23
N ALA A 119 -20.10 13.96 -6.28
CA ALA A 119 -21.38 14.66 -6.38
C ALA A 119 -22.44 14.15 -5.39
N LEU A 120 -22.28 12.91 -4.88
CA LEU A 120 -23.13 12.36 -3.82
C LEU A 120 -22.76 12.89 -2.42
N ALA A 121 -21.63 13.58 -2.28
CA ALA A 121 -21.22 14.16 -1.01
C ALA A 121 -21.70 15.61 -0.91
N GLN A 122 -22.22 16.00 0.25
CA GLN A 122 -22.53 17.39 0.54
C GLN A 122 -21.24 18.23 0.60
N ALA A 123 -21.36 19.55 0.45
CA ALA A 123 -20.21 20.44 0.61
C ALA A 123 -19.64 20.32 2.04
N GLY A 124 -18.36 19.96 2.15
CA GLY A 124 -17.70 19.68 3.43
C GLY A 124 -18.02 18.31 4.04
N GLY A 125 -18.77 17.46 3.32
CA GLY A 125 -18.98 16.07 3.69
C GLY A 125 -17.70 15.24 3.62
N THR A 126 -17.70 14.10 4.32
CA THR A 126 -16.60 13.15 4.35
C THR A 126 -16.69 12.19 3.17
N VAL A 127 -15.61 12.06 2.40
CA VAL A 127 -15.51 11.12 1.28
C VAL A 127 -14.33 10.19 1.53
N ILE A 128 -14.59 8.89 1.55
CA ILE A 128 -13.58 7.85 1.76
C ILE A 128 -13.57 6.93 0.55
N VAL A 129 -12.42 6.83 -0.12
CA VAL A 129 -12.25 6.02 -1.34
C VAL A 129 -11.07 5.07 -1.17
N GLY A 130 -11.34 3.77 -1.34
CA GLY A 130 -10.30 2.76 -1.46
C GLY A 130 -9.83 2.61 -2.90
N LEU A 131 -8.58 2.18 -3.10
CA LEU A 131 -8.02 1.88 -4.41
C LEU A 131 -7.00 0.77 -4.29
N GLY A 132 -7.21 -0.34 -5.00
CA GLY A 132 -6.21 -1.40 -5.12
C GLY A 132 -4.98 -0.92 -5.89
N ASN A 133 -3.79 -1.22 -5.37
CA ASN A 133 -2.56 -1.04 -6.11
C ASN A 133 -2.38 -2.23 -7.06
N ASP A 134 -2.48 -2.00 -8.37
CA ASP A 134 -2.40 -3.07 -9.37
C ASP A 134 -0.98 -3.62 -9.51
N ALA A 135 0.04 -2.83 -9.17
CA ALA A 135 1.44 -3.19 -9.33
C ALA A 135 2.28 -2.78 -8.09
N PRO A 136 2.00 -3.35 -6.90
CA PRO A 136 2.83 -3.09 -5.73
C PRO A 136 4.24 -3.59 -6.00
N LEU A 137 5.25 -2.89 -5.49
CA LEU A 137 6.66 -3.23 -5.77
C LEU A 137 6.98 -4.68 -5.34
N MET A 138 6.27 -5.19 -4.33
CA MET A 138 6.36 -6.59 -3.87
C MET A 138 5.87 -7.61 -4.92
N ALA A 139 4.92 -7.25 -5.77
CA ALA A 139 4.40 -8.13 -6.82
C ALA A 139 5.34 -8.24 -8.03
N LEU A 140 6.37 -7.39 -8.17
CA LEU A 140 7.29 -7.45 -9.33
C LEU A 140 8.06 -8.78 -9.44
N GLY A 141 8.24 -9.49 -8.32
CA GLY A 141 8.83 -10.84 -8.35
C GLY A 141 7.85 -11.94 -8.80
N HIS A 142 6.56 -11.61 -8.91
CA HIS A 142 5.47 -12.47 -9.33
C HIS A 142 4.69 -11.83 -10.47
N ALA A 143 5.38 -11.53 -11.59
CA ALA A 143 4.81 -10.80 -12.73
C ALA A 143 3.51 -11.43 -13.27
N GLU A 144 3.31 -12.74 -13.11
CA GLU A 144 2.09 -13.48 -13.48
C GLU A 144 0.86 -13.08 -12.65
N ARG A 145 1.06 -12.53 -11.44
CA ARG A 145 -0.01 -12.07 -10.54
C ARG A 145 -0.37 -10.59 -10.72
N ILE A 146 0.37 -9.87 -11.57
CA ILE A 146 0.12 -8.45 -11.83
C ILE A 146 -0.93 -8.34 -12.93
N ASP A 147 -2.08 -7.78 -12.58
CA ASP A 147 -3.14 -7.46 -13.53
C ASP A 147 -2.78 -6.15 -14.28
N TRP A 148 -1.79 -6.24 -15.16
CA TRP A 148 -1.33 -5.12 -15.98
C TRP A 148 -2.44 -4.54 -16.87
N ALA A 149 -3.50 -5.31 -17.13
CA ALA A 149 -4.60 -4.89 -18.01
C ALA A 149 -5.34 -3.68 -17.45
N ARG A 150 -5.61 -3.63 -16.13
CA ARG A 150 -6.42 -2.55 -15.53
C ARG A 150 -5.82 -1.15 -15.69
N ALA A 151 -4.51 -1.01 -15.49
CA ALA A 151 -3.83 0.27 -15.66
C ALA A 151 -3.70 0.68 -17.13
N ASP A 152 -3.60 -0.28 -18.05
CA ASP A 152 -3.54 -0.03 -19.49
C ASP A 152 -4.93 0.28 -20.10
N ASP A 153 -6.00 -0.20 -19.47
CA ASP A 153 -7.38 -0.03 -19.92
C ASP A 153 -7.96 1.36 -19.58
N ASP A 154 -7.57 1.95 -18.44
CA ASP A 154 -8.01 3.28 -18.02
C ASP A 154 -6.85 4.20 -17.59
N PRO A 155 -6.39 5.10 -18.48
CA PRO A 155 -5.28 6.01 -18.18
C PRO A 155 -5.63 7.10 -17.15
N THR A 156 -6.90 7.22 -16.74
CA THR A 156 -7.34 8.17 -15.72
C THR A 156 -7.33 7.57 -14.31
N ARG A 157 -7.13 6.25 -14.18
CA ARG A 157 -7.02 5.57 -12.89
C ARG A 157 -5.71 5.96 -12.18
N PRO A 158 -5.76 6.35 -10.89
CA PRO A 158 -4.55 6.66 -10.15
C PRO A 158 -3.64 5.44 -9.98
N THR A 159 -2.33 5.64 -10.12
CA THR A 159 -1.30 4.59 -9.97
C THR A 159 -0.41 4.79 -8.74
N SER A 160 -0.72 5.78 -7.92
CA SER A 160 -0.01 6.08 -6.67
C SER A 160 -0.92 6.81 -5.69
N ALA A 161 -0.58 6.79 -4.41
CA ALA A 161 -1.26 7.55 -3.37
C ALA A 161 -1.33 9.06 -3.70
N ALA A 162 -0.23 9.64 -4.19
CA ALA A 162 -0.19 11.04 -4.60
C ALA A 162 -1.13 11.33 -5.79
N ALA A 163 -1.19 10.44 -6.78
CA ALA A 163 -2.13 10.58 -7.91
C ALA A 163 -3.59 10.46 -7.45
N LEU A 164 -3.89 9.57 -6.49
CA LEU A 164 -5.22 9.42 -5.92
C LEU A 164 -5.65 10.70 -5.16
N ALA A 165 -4.74 11.24 -4.34
CA ALA A 165 -4.98 12.52 -3.65
C ALA A 165 -5.23 13.68 -4.64
N GLN A 166 -4.44 13.76 -5.72
CA GLN A 166 -4.63 14.78 -6.75
C GLN A 166 -5.95 14.62 -7.50
N ALA A 167 -6.37 13.39 -7.80
CA ALA A 167 -7.64 13.14 -8.47
C ALA A 167 -8.84 13.56 -7.62
N LEU A 168 -8.83 13.25 -6.32
CA LEU A 168 -9.85 13.69 -5.36
C LEU A 168 -9.86 15.22 -5.20
N ALA A 169 -8.69 15.85 -5.07
CA ALA A 169 -8.59 17.31 -5.00
C ALA A 169 -9.14 17.98 -6.27
N ALA A 170 -8.84 17.43 -7.46
CA ALA A 170 -9.40 17.90 -8.73
C ALA A 170 -10.92 17.72 -8.83
N ALA A 171 -11.48 16.74 -8.13
CA ALA A 171 -12.91 16.50 -7.99
C ALA A 171 -13.58 17.36 -6.89
N GLY A 172 -12.86 18.33 -6.31
CA GLY A 172 -13.38 19.24 -5.29
C GLY A 172 -13.36 18.67 -3.87
N GLN A 173 -12.68 17.55 -3.65
CA GLN A 173 -12.56 16.88 -2.35
C GLN A 173 -11.10 16.95 -1.87
N PRO A 174 -10.70 17.99 -1.12
CA PRO A 174 -9.33 18.11 -0.65
C PRO A 174 -9.00 16.99 0.34
N VAL A 175 -8.15 16.06 -0.09
CA VAL A 175 -7.76 14.91 0.72
C VAL A 175 -6.97 15.36 1.94
N THR A 176 -7.41 14.90 3.10
CA THR A 176 -6.76 15.16 4.39
C THR A 176 -5.64 14.16 4.63
N THR A 177 -5.90 12.87 4.37
CA THR A 177 -4.91 11.80 4.51
C THR A 177 -5.12 10.73 3.44
N VAL A 178 -4.01 10.13 2.99
CA VAL A 178 -4.02 8.86 2.25
C VAL A 178 -3.24 7.84 3.05
N HIS A 179 -3.85 6.72 3.37
CA HIS A 179 -3.23 5.60 4.07
C HIS A 179 -2.88 4.51 3.06
N GLY A 180 -1.62 4.12 2.99
CA GLY A 180 -1.21 2.88 2.32
C GLY A 180 -1.47 1.70 3.23
N LEU A 181 -2.13 0.67 2.72
CA LEU A 181 -2.38 -0.60 3.40
C LEU A 181 -1.32 -1.61 2.96
N TYR A 182 -0.74 -2.34 3.90
CA TYR A 182 0.40 -3.24 3.69
C TYR A 182 0.09 -4.65 4.16
N GLY A 183 0.72 -5.65 3.53
CA GLY A 183 0.53 -7.07 3.85
C GLY A 183 -0.40 -7.76 2.87
N ASP A 184 -1.27 -8.62 3.39
CA ASP A 184 -2.30 -9.28 2.60
C ASP A 184 -3.31 -8.23 2.06
N PRO A 185 -3.64 -8.22 0.77
CA PRO A 185 -4.65 -7.30 0.22
C PRO A 185 -6.07 -7.52 0.77
N VAL A 186 -6.39 -8.71 1.26
CA VAL A 186 -7.68 -9.01 1.90
C VAL A 186 -7.65 -8.55 3.37
N ASN A 187 -6.58 -8.91 4.08
CA ASN A 187 -6.41 -8.62 5.51
C ASN A 187 -5.11 -7.86 5.76
N PRO A 188 -5.08 -6.53 5.51
CA PRO A 188 -3.87 -5.74 5.67
C PRO A 188 -3.44 -5.71 7.14
N GLY A 189 -2.17 -6.01 7.39
CA GLY A 189 -1.61 -6.03 8.74
C GLY A 189 -1.13 -4.66 9.23
N ALA A 190 -1.00 -3.68 8.33
CA ALA A 190 -0.63 -2.30 8.67
C ALA A 190 -1.24 -1.26 7.74
N ALA A 191 -1.42 -0.04 8.27
CA ALA A 191 -1.73 1.16 7.51
C ALA A 191 -0.76 2.31 7.88
N VAL A 192 -0.17 2.98 6.90
CA VAL A 192 0.74 4.13 7.12
C VAL A 192 0.30 5.28 6.24
N ILE A 193 0.26 6.51 6.78
CA ILE A 193 -0.02 7.68 5.94
C ILE A 193 1.09 7.92 4.91
N ASP A 194 0.71 8.18 3.66
CA ASP A 194 1.61 8.29 2.50
C ASP A 194 2.72 9.34 2.69
N ALA A 195 2.39 10.46 3.34
CA ALA A 195 3.37 11.51 3.66
C ALA A 195 4.50 11.00 4.56
N LEU A 196 4.17 10.15 5.56
CA LEU A 196 5.17 9.53 6.43
C LEU A 196 5.89 8.38 5.72
N ALA A 197 5.18 7.59 4.91
CA ALA A 197 5.81 6.53 4.14
C ALA A 197 6.90 7.10 3.21
N THR A 198 6.60 8.19 2.51
CA THR A 198 7.53 8.87 1.60
C THR A 198 8.72 9.50 2.34
N GLY A 199 8.50 10.04 3.55
CA GLY A 199 9.55 10.61 4.41
C GLY A 199 10.30 9.59 5.28
N SER A 200 9.95 8.31 5.20
CA SER A 200 10.47 7.28 6.12
C SER A 200 11.94 7.00 5.88
N ARG A 201 12.68 6.82 6.99
CA ARG A 201 14.08 6.36 6.96
C ARG A 201 14.11 4.84 7.10
N ASP A 202 15.10 4.19 6.50
CA ASP A 202 15.39 2.78 6.77
C ASP A 202 15.59 2.59 8.29
N GLY A 203 14.80 1.68 8.89
CA GLY A 203 14.76 1.45 10.33
C GLY A 203 13.95 2.46 11.16
N SER A 204 13.23 3.41 10.55
CA SER A 204 12.23 4.23 11.25
C SER A 204 10.99 3.41 11.61
N LEU A 205 10.10 3.94 12.47
CA LEU A 205 8.94 3.17 12.95
C LEU A 205 8.01 2.74 11.80
N PRO A 206 7.60 3.62 10.86
CA PRO A 206 6.75 3.19 9.75
C PRO A 206 7.42 2.13 8.87
N ALA A 207 8.73 2.26 8.62
CA ALA A 207 9.47 1.27 7.85
C ALA A 207 9.54 -0.10 8.57
N GLN A 208 9.70 -0.12 9.89
CA GLN A 208 9.70 -1.37 10.66
C GLN A 208 8.35 -2.07 10.65
N VAL A 209 7.27 -1.31 10.82
CA VAL A 209 5.89 -1.83 10.75
C VAL A 209 5.63 -2.46 9.39
N VAL A 210 5.99 -1.77 8.31
CA VAL A 210 5.85 -2.29 6.93
C VAL A 210 6.71 -3.52 6.71
N GLU A 211 7.97 -3.51 7.16
CA GLU A 211 8.86 -4.68 7.08
C GLU A 211 8.29 -5.89 7.78
N HIS A 212 7.79 -5.71 9.00
CA HIS A 212 7.22 -6.78 9.80
C HIS A 212 6.02 -7.44 9.12
N VAL A 213 5.06 -6.63 8.64
CA VAL A 213 3.83 -7.14 8.02
C VAL A 213 4.11 -7.80 6.66
N ILE A 214 5.06 -7.26 5.88
CA ILE A 214 5.49 -7.91 4.63
C ILE A 214 6.19 -9.23 4.91
N ASP A 215 7.03 -9.29 5.94
CA ASP A 215 7.72 -10.53 6.34
C ASP A 215 6.71 -11.61 6.78
N GLN A 216 5.69 -11.23 7.57
CA GLN A 216 4.61 -12.14 7.99
C GLN A 216 3.75 -12.64 6.83
N ALA A 217 3.43 -11.78 5.86
CA ALA A 217 2.61 -12.17 4.73
C ALA A 217 3.29 -13.25 3.86
N GLY A 218 4.63 -13.36 3.90
CA GLY A 218 5.38 -14.37 3.15
C GLY A 218 5.24 -14.25 1.61
N THR A 219 4.69 -13.13 1.12
CA THR A 219 4.38 -12.92 -0.30
C THR A 219 5.56 -12.39 -1.11
N ALA A 220 6.69 -12.14 -0.44
CA ALA A 220 7.84 -11.44 -0.98
C ALA A 220 8.86 -12.38 -1.63
N SER A 221 9.13 -12.23 -2.93
CA SER A 221 10.23 -12.97 -3.59
C SER A 221 11.62 -12.45 -3.21
N ILE A 222 11.70 -11.26 -2.62
CA ILE A 222 12.92 -10.63 -2.11
C ILE A 222 12.74 -10.44 -0.60
N PRO A 223 13.75 -10.70 0.25
CA PRO A 223 13.61 -10.51 1.69
C PRO A 223 13.04 -9.12 2.04
N ALA A 224 11.96 -9.11 2.83
CA ALA A 224 11.27 -7.89 3.25
C ALA A 224 12.23 -6.82 3.81
N PRO A 225 13.24 -7.16 4.65
CA PRO A 225 14.21 -6.21 5.18
C PRO A 225 14.96 -5.41 4.12
N ASP A 226 15.27 -6.01 2.97
CA ASP A 226 16.05 -5.38 1.92
C ASP A 226 15.17 -4.52 1.02
N VAL A 227 13.99 -5.01 0.62
CA VAL A 227 13.06 -4.22 -0.21
C VAL A 227 12.58 -2.99 0.54
N VAL A 228 12.17 -3.14 1.80
CA VAL A 228 11.69 -2.02 2.61
C VAL A 228 12.81 -1.02 2.86
N ALA A 229 14.03 -1.48 3.12
CA ALA A 229 15.16 -0.58 3.29
C ALA A 229 15.47 0.22 2.03
N VAL A 230 15.42 -0.39 0.85
CA VAL A 230 15.61 0.30 -0.44
C VAL A 230 14.47 1.29 -0.67
N ALA A 231 13.22 0.86 -0.50
CA ALA A 231 12.02 1.68 -0.71
C ALA A 231 11.97 2.88 0.24
N ALA A 232 12.29 2.70 1.52
CA ALA A 232 12.37 3.80 2.48
C ALA A 232 13.46 4.80 2.07
N ARG A 233 14.66 4.34 1.70
CA ARG A 233 15.75 5.23 1.26
C ARG A 233 15.45 5.99 -0.03
N SER A 234 14.62 5.44 -0.92
CA SER A 234 14.21 6.09 -2.17
C SER A 234 12.90 6.89 -2.07
N GLY A 235 12.28 6.93 -0.89
CA GLY A 235 10.97 7.56 -0.69
C GLY A 235 9.85 6.88 -1.47
N GLN A 236 9.98 5.57 -1.72
CA GLN A 236 9.01 4.74 -2.45
C GLN A 236 8.31 3.72 -1.54
N LEU A 237 8.34 3.91 -0.21
CA LEU A 237 7.70 3.00 0.75
C LEU A 237 6.19 2.88 0.51
N SER A 238 5.52 3.94 0.02
CA SER A 238 4.10 3.90 -0.32
C SER A 238 3.77 3.01 -1.53
N ASN A 239 4.74 2.71 -2.39
CA ASN A 239 4.56 1.79 -3.52
C ASN A 239 4.62 0.31 -3.10
N LEU A 240 4.98 0.03 -1.84
CA LEU A 240 4.88 -1.31 -1.26
C LEU A 240 3.48 -1.61 -0.75
N ALA A 241 2.61 -0.60 -0.62
CA ALA A 241 1.23 -0.80 -0.21
C ALA A 241 0.47 -1.61 -1.26
N THR A 242 -0.33 -2.57 -0.83
CA THR A 242 -1.22 -3.36 -1.69
C THR A 242 -2.49 -2.59 -2.06
N GLN A 243 -2.88 -1.63 -1.23
CA GLN A 243 -4.05 -0.77 -1.44
C GLN A 243 -3.80 0.61 -0.83
N TRP A 244 -4.61 1.59 -1.24
CA TRP A 244 -4.65 2.92 -0.64
C TRP A 244 -6.08 3.27 -0.21
N VAL A 245 -6.21 3.95 0.92
CA VAL A 245 -7.47 4.53 1.40
C VAL A 245 -7.28 6.03 1.53
N ALA A 246 -8.00 6.80 0.72
CA ALA A 246 -7.99 8.25 0.76
C ALA A 246 -9.20 8.79 1.53
N VAL A 247 -8.97 9.76 2.40
CA VAL A 247 -9.98 10.36 3.28
C VAL A 247 -10.03 11.87 3.07
N SER A 248 -11.20 12.40 2.72
CA SER A 248 -11.55 13.82 2.70
C SER A 248 -12.44 14.10 3.91
N GLY A 249 -12.06 15.01 4.83
CA GLY A 249 -12.95 15.45 5.93
C GLY A 249 -12.68 14.87 7.32
N GLY A 250 -11.71 13.97 7.48
CA GLY A 250 -11.30 13.38 8.75
C GLY A 250 -9.80 13.17 8.82
N ARG A 251 -9.25 13.03 10.03
CA ARG A 251 -7.84 12.69 10.25
C ARG A 251 -7.76 11.42 11.09
N GLY A 252 -7.22 10.37 10.49
CA GLY A 252 -6.87 9.15 11.21
C GLY A 252 -5.53 9.28 11.93
N ARG A 253 -5.06 8.18 12.50
CA ARG A 253 -3.72 8.06 13.05
C ARG A 253 -2.69 7.95 11.93
N SER A 254 -1.45 8.20 12.31
CA SER A 254 -0.30 8.24 11.42
C SER A 254 0.14 6.85 10.97
N VAL A 255 0.10 5.88 11.87
CA VAL A 255 0.42 4.46 11.63
C VAL A 255 -0.56 3.60 12.42
N TYR A 256 -1.03 2.52 11.80
CA TYR A 256 -1.77 1.43 12.42
C TYR A 256 -1.08 0.10 12.08
N TRP A 257 -1.10 -0.85 13.01
CA TRP A 257 -0.69 -2.22 12.74
C TRP A 257 -1.36 -3.19 13.70
N THR A 258 -1.31 -4.47 13.37
CA THR A 258 -1.85 -5.55 14.19
C THR A 258 -0.74 -6.19 15.03
N VAL A 259 -1.05 -6.44 16.30
CA VAL A 259 -0.25 -7.21 17.25
C VAL A 259 -1.22 -8.14 17.96
N ASP A 260 -1.10 -9.45 17.74
CA ASP A 260 -1.93 -10.48 18.38
C ASP A 260 -3.43 -10.23 18.20
N ASP A 261 -3.82 -9.94 16.95
CA ASP A 261 -5.17 -9.59 16.52
C ASP A 261 -5.71 -8.26 17.08
N ALA A 262 -4.97 -7.58 17.96
CA ALA A 262 -5.28 -6.24 18.43
C ALA A 262 -4.66 -5.17 17.53
N VAL A 263 -5.39 -4.08 17.29
CA VAL A 263 -4.90 -2.95 16.50
C VAL A 263 -4.21 -1.94 17.41
N VAL A 264 -2.95 -1.66 17.10
CA VAL A 264 -2.14 -0.64 17.73
C VAL A 264 -1.96 0.51 16.75
N TRP A 265 -1.89 1.73 17.26
CA TRP A 265 -1.63 2.92 16.49
C TRP A 265 -0.45 3.71 17.05
N ALA A 266 0.16 4.52 16.19
CA ALA A 266 1.18 5.48 16.56
C ALA A 266 0.92 6.82 15.89
N ASP A 267 1.14 7.89 16.63
CA ASP A 267 1.12 9.26 16.15
C ASP A 267 2.43 9.98 16.48
N GLN A 268 2.74 11.01 15.68
CA GLN A 268 3.88 11.87 15.92
C GLN A 268 3.42 13.33 15.84
N ASP A 269 3.79 14.14 16.84
CA ASP A 269 3.46 15.58 16.88
C ASP A 269 4.24 16.37 15.81
N GLY A 270 5.33 15.81 15.30
CA GLY A 270 6.13 16.36 14.22
C GLY A 270 7.43 15.58 13.99
N PRO A 271 8.09 15.77 12.84
CA PRO A 271 9.31 15.03 12.50
C PRO A 271 10.40 15.19 13.57
N GLY A 272 11.02 14.07 13.99
CA GLY A 272 12.06 14.05 15.01
C GLY A 272 11.57 14.07 16.45
N LEU A 273 10.27 14.23 16.70
CA LEU A 273 9.67 14.06 18.03
C LEU A 273 9.37 12.59 18.31
N ASP A 274 9.22 12.22 19.58
CA ASP A 274 8.85 10.85 19.93
C ASP A 274 7.47 10.49 19.37
N TRP A 275 7.34 9.22 18.98
CA TRP A 275 6.08 8.60 18.63
C TRP A 275 5.30 8.30 19.90
N VAL A 276 4.02 8.68 19.90
CA VAL A 276 3.06 8.28 20.94
C VAL A 276 2.37 7.02 20.46
N ILE A 277 2.41 5.98 21.28
CA ILE A 277 1.80 4.68 20.98
C ILE A 277 0.51 4.53 21.77
N GLY A 278 -0.53 4.01 21.13
CA GLY A 278 -1.77 3.64 21.79
C GLY A 278 -2.44 2.47 21.07
N GLY A 279 -3.56 2.02 21.60
CA GLY A 279 -4.28 0.84 21.10
C GLY A 279 -5.36 0.45 22.10
N ASP A 280 -5.80 -0.80 22.03
CA ASP A 280 -6.60 -1.40 23.10
C ASP A 280 -5.90 -1.29 24.46
N ALA A 281 -6.66 -1.22 25.55
CA ALA A 281 -6.13 -0.97 26.89
C ALA A 281 -5.09 -2.01 27.32
N ASP A 282 -5.32 -3.28 27.00
CA ASP A 282 -4.44 -4.37 27.41
C ASP A 282 -3.16 -4.39 26.57
N THR A 283 -3.28 -4.21 25.25
CA THR A 283 -2.13 -4.11 24.34
C THR A 283 -1.30 -2.84 24.60
N ALA A 284 -1.95 -1.71 24.83
CA ALA A 284 -1.28 -0.43 25.09
C ALA A 284 -0.52 -0.43 26.42
N ALA A 285 -0.99 -1.19 27.42
CA ALA A 285 -0.27 -1.35 28.69
C ALA A 285 1.03 -2.15 28.54
N ALA A 286 1.10 -3.06 27.58
CA ALA A 286 2.29 -3.89 27.31
C ALA A 286 3.35 -3.19 26.44
N LEU A 287 3.00 -2.08 25.76
CA LEU A 287 3.88 -1.37 24.84
C LEU A 287 4.44 -0.07 25.44
N PRO A 288 5.63 0.38 25.01
CA PRO A 288 6.12 1.69 25.41
C PRO A 288 5.20 2.80 24.91
N GLN A 289 4.72 3.66 25.80
CA GLN A 289 3.85 4.78 25.45
C GLN A 289 4.54 5.83 24.55
N ARG A 290 5.87 5.91 24.63
CA ARG A 290 6.69 6.81 23.82
C ARG A 290 7.87 6.09 23.21
N VAL A 291 8.09 6.31 21.92
CA VAL A 291 9.18 5.67 21.16
C VAL A 291 9.96 6.75 20.40
N PRO A 292 11.28 6.90 20.63
CA PRO A 292 12.05 7.96 19.96
C PRO A 292 12.02 7.83 18.43
N ASP A 293 11.92 8.94 17.70
CA ASP A 293 11.99 8.94 16.22
C ASP A 293 13.43 8.81 15.70
N THR A 294 14.01 7.65 15.98
CA THR A 294 15.35 7.27 15.55
C THR A 294 15.33 5.94 14.81
N ILE A 295 16.50 5.34 14.61
CA ILE A 295 16.67 4.03 13.96
C ILE A 295 17.03 2.98 15.01
N THR A 296 16.87 1.72 14.66
CA THR A 296 17.22 0.61 15.55
C THR A 296 18.71 0.39 15.64
N VAL A 297 19.13 -0.26 16.73
CA VAL A 297 20.50 -0.73 16.95
C VAL A 297 20.90 -1.65 15.82
N GLU A 298 20.06 -2.62 15.43
CA GLU A 298 20.31 -3.51 14.29
C GLU A 298 20.65 -2.72 13.02
N ARG A 299 19.80 -1.74 12.66
CA ARG A 299 19.99 -0.95 11.44
C ARG A 299 21.23 -0.08 11.51
N THR A 300 21.58 0.40 12.69
CA THR A 300 22.81 1.14 12.94
C THR A 300 24.04 0.25 12.75
N LEU A 301 24.04 -0.95 13.32
CA LEU A 301 25.12 -1.94 13.15
C LEU A 301 25.29 -2.34 11.68
N LEU A 302 24.19 -2.62 10.97
CA LEU A 302 24.21 -2.94 9.53
C LEU A 302 24.85 -1.82 8.70
N ARG A 303 24.58 -0.55 9.04
CA ARG A 303 25.19 0.61 8.36
C ARG A 303 26.68 0.72 8.64
N HIS A 304 27.11 0.49 9.87
CA HIS A 304 28.54 0.49 10.21
C HIS A 304 29.30 -0.65 9.52
N ILE A 305 28.70 -1.84 9.46
CA ILE A 305 29.23 -2.98 8.68
C ILE A 305 29.38 -2.59 7.21
N ALA A 306 28.33 -2.06 6.58
CA ALA A 306 28.37 -1.68 5.17
C ALA A 306 29.43 -0.61 4.83
N ARG A 307 29.80 0.22 5.81
CA ARG A 307 30.85 1.24 5.69
C ARG A 307 32.24 0.77 6.15
N ALA A 308 32.36 -0.47 6.62
CA ALA A 308 33.55 -0.99 7.30
C ALA A 308 34.02 -0.11 8.49
N ASP A 309 33.08 0.54 9.19
CA ASP A 309 33.33 1.46 10.30
C ASP A 309 33.35 0.70 11.65
N LEU A 310 34.45 -0.01 11.89
CA LEU A 310 34.66 -0.80 13.11
C LEU A 310 34.64 0.05 14.40
N PRO A 311 35.22 1.27 14.46
CA PRO A 311 35.15 2.10 15.66
C PRO A 311 33.71 2.45 16.05
N ALA A 312 32.87 2.87 15.10
CA ALA A 312 31.48 3.21 15.41
C ALA A 312 30.65 1.97 15.73
N PHE A 313 30.90 0.84 15.06
CA PHE A 313 30.29 -0.45 15.42
C PHE A 313 30.57 -0.82 16.89
N ARG A 314 31.83 -0.71 17.32
CA ARG A 314 32.25 -0.98 18.71
C ARG A 314 31.61 -0.01 19.70
N ALA A 315 31.44 1.26 19.31
CA ALA A 315 30.78 2.25 20.16
C ALA A 315 29.32 1.87 20.44
N VAL A 316 28.58 1.44 19.41
CA VAL A 316 27.18 0.99 19.55
C VAL A 316 27.09 -0.30 20.38
N ALA A 317 27.99 -1.26 20.16
CA ALA A 317 28.04 -2.49 20.97
C ALA A 317 28.28 -2.18 22.45
N ARG A 318 29.24 -1.29 22.77
CA ARG A 318 29.50 -0.84 24.14
C ARG A 318 28.28 -0.17 24.76
N GLN A 319 27.66 0.75 24.02
CA GLN A 319 26.46 1.46 24.47
C GLN A 319 25.31 0.50 24.76
N LEU A 320 25.15 -0.55 23.95
CA LEU A 320 24.19 -1.62 24.20
C LEU A 320 24.52 -2.36 25.49
N GLY A 321 25.77 -2.80 25.67
CA GLY A 321 26.17 -3.48 26.91
C GLY A 321 25.97 -2.63 28.16
N ASP A 322 26.28 -1.33 28.10
CA ASP A 322 26.00 -0.40 29.19
C ASP A 322 24.49 -0.29 29.48
N TRP A 323 23.67 -0.20 28.44
CA TRP A 323 22.21 -0.15 28.57
C TRP A 323 21.64 -1.44 29.17
N VAL A 324 22.08 -2.63 28.72
CA VAL A 324 21.63 -3.93 29.27
C VAL A 324 21.92 -4.06 30.77
N ARG A 325 23.03 -3.49 31.25
CA ARG A 325 23.40 -3.55 32.67
C ARG A 325 22.70 -2.52 33.54
N SER A 326 22.29 -1.39 32.98
CA SER A 326 21.84 -0.22 33.76
C SER A 326 20.37 0.14 33.59
N SER A 327 19.72 -0.33 32.53
CA SER A 327 18.33 0.03 32.21
C SER A 327 17.33 -0.90 32.90
N ALA A 328 16.31 -0.30 33.53
CA ALA A 328 15.15 -1.03 34.04
C ALA A 328 14.40 -1.75 32.91
N ASP A 329 14.24 -1.07 31.75
CA ASP A 329 13.60 -1.64 30.56
C ASP A 329 14.30 -2.92 30.08
N ALA A 330 15.63 -2.96 30.18
CA ALA A 330 16.42 -4.12 29.79
C ALA A 330 16.38 -5.23 30.84
N ALA A 331 16.20 -4.88 32.12
CA ALA A 331 16.13 -5.82 33.22
C ALA A 331 14.85 -6.67 33.16
N GLU A 332 13.71 -6.04 32.85
CA GLU A 332 12.38 -6.65 32.75
C GLU A 332 12.22 -7.57 31.53
N SER A 333 12.98 -7.34 30.46
CA SER A 333 12.92 -8.19 29.27
C SER A 333 13.73 -9.47 29.47
N SER A 334 13.09 -10.63 29.28
CA SER A 334 13.80 -11.92 29.23
C SER A 334 14.76 -12.00 28.05
N GLU A 335 14.46 -11.24 26.99
CA GLU A 335 15.14 -11.30 25.70
C GLU A 335 15.42 -9.91 25.14
N ILE A 336 16.56 -9.75 24.45
CA ILE A 336 16.95 -8.48 23.83
C ILE A 336 17.00 -8.65 22.32
N ARG A 337 16.22 -7.82 21.62
CA ARG A 337 16.12 -7.83 20.16
C ARG A 337 16.68 -6.53 19.60
N LEU A 338 17.72 -6.62 18.78
CA LEU A 338 18.43 -5.43 18.26
C LEU A 338 17.57 -4.58 17.31
N ASP A 339 16.54 -5.18 16.71
CA ASP A 339 15.51 -4.53 15.91
C ASP A 339 14.44 -3.82 16.74
N GLU A 340 14.42 -4.01 18.05
CA GLU A 340 13.49 -3.36 18.97
C GLU A 340 14.17 -2.31 19.85
N VAL A 341 15.50 -2.30 19.94
CA VAL A 341 16.25 -1.26 20.65
C VAL A 341 16.57 -0.11 19.71
N ARG A 342 16.33 1.13 20.15
CA ARG A 342 16.52 2.35 19.36
C ARG A 342 17.68 3.20 19.87
N VAL A 343 18.40 3.82 18.95
CA VAL A 343 19.52 4.72 19.25
C VAL A 343 18.98 6.14 19.50
N ALA A 344 18.92 6.57 20.76
CA ALA A 344 18.43 7.87 21.18
C ALA A 344 19.60 8.79 21.57
N GLY A 345 20.27 9.36 20.57
CA GLY A 345 21.46 10.19 20.78
C GLY A 345 22.61 9.38 21.41
N ALA A 346 23.04 9.79 22.60
CA ALA A 346 24.07 9.08 23.37
C ALA A 346 23.52 7.93 24.24
N THR A 347 22.21 7.70 24.22
CA THR A 347 21.53 6.65 25.00
C THR A 347 20.78 5.68 24.09
N LEU A 348 20.35 4.55 24.65
CA LEU A 348 19.43 3.63 23.97
C LEU A 348 18.08 3.65 24.68
N ALA A 349 17.03 3.42 23.90
CA ALA A 349 15.66 3.35 24.40
C ALA A 349 14.98 2.08 23.86
N ARG A 350 14.02 1.56 24.62
CA ARG A 350 13.15 0.48 24.14
C ARG A 350 12.24 1.03 23.04
N GLY A 351 12.17 0.30 21.92
CA GLY A 351 11.22 0.51 20.83
C GLY A 351 10.05 -0.46 20.94
N ILE A 352 9.39 -0.70 19.81
CA ILE A 352 8.20 -1.55 19.77
C ILE A 352 8.60 -2.98 19.42
N SER A 353 8.16 -3.94 20.22
CA SER A 353 8.17 -5.35 19.80
C SER A 353 7.02 -5.57 18.84
N LEU A 354 7.35 -5.75 17.56
CA LEU A 354 6.34 -6.04 16.54
C LEU A 354 6.05 -7.54 16.43
N ARG A 355 6.90 -8.40 16.99
CA ARG A 355 6.70 -9.85 16.99
C ARG A 355 6.24 -10.31 18.36
N HIS A 356 5.37 -11.31 18.39
CA HIS A 356 5.23 -12.15 19.56
C HIS A 356 6.60 -12.80 19.82
N ALA A 357 7.11 -12.68 21.05
CA ALA A 357 7.91 -13.77 21.56
C ALA A 357 6.94 -14.95 21.60
N PRO A 358 7.25 -16.13 21.01
CA PRO A 358 6.51 -17.30 21.43
C PRO A 358 6.65 -17.30 22.96
N VAL A 359 5.52 -17.22 23.66
CA VAL A 359 5.48 -17.65 25.05
C VAL A 359 5.82 -19.13 24.92
N THR A 360 7.11 -19.44 24.96
CA THR A 360 7.53 -20.72 25.46
C THR A 360 6.95 -20.70 26.86
N ASP A 361 5.80 -21.35 27.02
CA ASP A 361 5.49 -22.07 28.24
C ASP A 361 6.78 -22.83 28.51
N ALA A 362 7.66 -22.23 29.31
CA ALA A 362 8.72 -22.95 29.96
C ALA A 362 7.92 -24.01 30.72
N ALA A 363 7.88 -25.22 30.15
CA ALA A 363 7.26 -26.36 30.76
C ALA A 363 7.67 -26.29 32.23
N PRO A 364 6.71 -26.31 33.19
CA PRO A 364 7.07 -26.25 34.59
C PRO A 364 8.16 -27.29 34.78
N VAL A 365 9.36 -26.82 35.15
CA VAL A 365 10.50 -27.69 35.38
C VAL A 365 9.96 -28.78 36.27
N ALA A 366 9.88 -30.00 35.74
CA ALA A 366 9.26 -31.11 36.44
C ALA A 366 9.97 -31.24 37.79
N GLU A 367 9.27 -30.92 38.88
CA GLU A 367 9.78 -31.03 40.26
C GLU A 367 10.08 -32.49 40.66
N ASP A 368 9.89 -33.46 39.75
CA ASP A 368 10.07 -34.90 39.97
C ASP A 368 11.26 -35.51 39.18
N ALA A 369 12.29 -34.72 38.83
CA ALA A 369 13.57 -35.32 38.46
C ALA A 369 14.23 -35.91 39.73
N PRO A 370 14.63 -37.21 39.74
CA PRO A 370 15.19 -37.83 40.94
C PRO A 370 16.43 -37.07 41.40
N ASP A 371 16.51 -36.79 42.70
CA ASP A 371 17.66 -36.23 43.42
C ASP A 371 18.95 -37.00 43.09
N VAL A 372 19.58 -36.64 41.97
CA VAL A 372 20.99 -36.89 41.76
C VAL A 372 21.67 -35.65 42.31
N GLU A 373 22.22 -35.78 43.53
CA GLU A 373 23.17 -34.84 44.12
C GLU A 373 24.38 -34.70 43.19
N ARG A 374 24.20 -33.92 42.12
CA ARG A 374 25.28 -33.48 41.26
C ARG A 374 25.79 -32.22 41.94
N GLU A 375 26.88 -32.36 42.70
CA GLU A 375 27.64 -31.21 43.20
C GLU A 375 27.78 -30.20 42.04
N PRO A 376 27.29 -28.96 42.19
CA PRO A 376 27.48 -27.95 41.17
C PRO A 376 28.97 -27.73 41.01
N ASP A 377 29.48 -28.03 39.82
CA ASP A 377 30.89 -27.85 39.49
C ASP A 377 31.29 -26.39 39.83
N PRO A 378 32.18 -26.17 40.82
CA PRO A 378 32.57 -24.83 41.25
C PRO A 378 33.36 -24.07 40.16
N SER A 379 33.67 -24.72 39.03
CA SER A 379 34.30 -24.11 37.86
C SER A 379 33.31 -23.68 36.77
N ALA A 380 32.01 -24.04 36.88
CA ALA A 380 30.96 -23.51 36.01
C ALA A 380 30.65 -22.07 36.43
N ARG A 381 31.38 -21.10 35.85
CA ARG A 381 31.08 -19.67 36.01
C ARG A 381 29.60 -19.45 35.70
N GLN A 382 28.84 -18.96 36.67
CA GLN A 382 27.47 -18.49 36.43
C GLN A 382 27.51 -17.43 35.34
N VAL A 383 27.02 -17.78 34.15
CA VAL A 383 26.82 -16.84 33.04
C VAL A 383 25.87 -15.76 33.56
N SER A 384 26.31 -14.51 33.52
CA SER A 384 25.43 -13.43 33.99
C SER A 384 24.21 -13.32 33.08
N ALA A 385 23.03 -12.99 33.61
CA ALA A 385 21.83 -12.82 32.79
C ALA A 385 22.03 -11.83 31.64
N SER A 386 22.83 -10.77 31.86
CA SER A 386 23.21 -9.80 30.84
C SER A 386 24.06 -10.40 29.72
N GLU A 387 24.98 -11.31 30.04
CA GLU A 387 25.83 -12.02 29.08
C GLU A 387 24.98 -12.93 28.18
N ALA A 388 24.08 -13.72 28.77
CA ALA A 388 23.16 -14.57 28.03
C ALA A 388 22.29 -13.76 27.05
N ARG A 389 21.67 -12.67 27.52
CA ARG A 389 20.83 -11.79 26.69
C ARG A 389 21.60 -11.16 25.53
N LEU A 390 22.82 -10.68 25.76
CA LEU A 390 23.66 -10.07 24.72
C LEU A 390 24.16 -11.11 23.69
N ALA A 391 24.52 -12.31 24.13
CA ALA A 391 24.90 -13.41 23.26
C ALA A 391 23.72 -13.83 22.36
N GLN A 392 22.53 -13.97 22.93
CA GLN A 392 21.32 -14.31 22.20
C GLN A 392 20.95 -13.22 21.17
N ALA A 393 21.01 -11.94 21.57
CA ALA A 393 20.79 -10.81 20.67
C ALA A 393 21.75 -10.83 19.47
N TRP A 394 23.02 -11.16 19.71
CA TRP A 394 24.03 -11.31 18.67
C TRP A 394 23.74 -12.47 17.73
N ARG A 395 23.43 -13.66 18.25
CA ARG A 395 23.13 -14.84 17.42
C ARG A 395 21.98 -14.55 16.47
N ARG A 396 20.90 -13.94 16.96
CA ARG A 396 19.75 -13.53 16.14
C ARG A 396 20.14 -12.54 15.05
N PHE A 397 20.92 -11.53 15.42
CA PHE A 397 21.45 -10.56 14.47
C PHE A 397 22.31 -11.23 13.40
N ALA A 398 23.23 -12.12 13.79
CA ALA A 398 24.11 -12.85 12.88
C ALA A 398 23.33 -13.75 11.93
N THR A 399 22.31 -14.46 12.45
CA THR A 399 21.39 -15.27 11.64
C THR A 399 20.66 -14.41 10.61
N ARG A 400 20.03 -13.30 11.01
CA ARG A 400 19.35 -12.39 10.07
C ARG A 400 20.32 -11.78 9.05
N PHE A 401 21.52 -11.40 9.50
CA PHE A 401 22.58 -10.90 8.64
C PHE A 401 22.97 -11.94 7.58
N ALA A 402 23.15 -13.20 7.97
CA ALA A 402 23.46 -14.29 7.04
C ALA A 402 22.33 -14.51 6.01
N HIS A 403 21.06 -14.52 6.45
CA HIS A 403 19.89 -14.67 5.57
C HIS A 403 19.74 -13.53 4.56
N SER A 404 20.24 -12.33 4.87
CA SER A 404 20.24 -11.21 3.92
C SER A 404 21.22 -11.38 2.74
N GLY A 405 22.04 -12.44 2.72
CA GLY A 405 23.02 -12.70 1.66
C GLY A 405 24.16 -11.68 1.59
N ARG A 406 24.27 -10.80 2.60
CA ARG A 406 25.34 -9.80 2.71
C ARG A 406 26.66 -10.50 3.00
N ARG A 407 27.75 -9.95 2.46
CA ARG A 407 29.09 -10.47 2.74
C ARG A 407 29.41 -10.27 4.21
N SER A 408 29.83 -11.34 4.89
CA SER A 408 30.36 -11.26 6.25
C SER A 408 31.47 -10.22 6.32
N ALA A 409 31.38 -9.33 7.29
CA ALA A 409 32.47 -8.41 7.63
C ALA A 409 33.59 -9.14 8.38
N TRP A 410 33.32 -10.35 8.89
CA TRP A 410 34.25 -11.12 9.68
C TRP A 410 34.96 -12.16 8.83
N PRO A 411 36.30 -12.30 9.00
CA PRO A 411 37.06 -13.39 8.41
C PRO A 411 36.44 -14.76 8.72
N ALA A 412 36.44 -15.67 7.74
CA ALA A 412 35.89 -17.03 7.88
C ALA A 412 36.63 -17.91 8.91
N ILE A 413 37.77 -17.43 9.43
CA ILE A 413 38.51 -18.09 10.51
C ILE A 413 37.81 -18.01 11.87
N PHE A 414 36.87 -17.09 12.05
CA PHE A 414 36.10 -16.97 13.29
C PHE A 414 34.91 -17.92 13.27
N GLY A 415 34.86 -18.83 14.25
CA GLY A 415 33.67 -19.62 14.51
C GLY A 415 32.54 -18.79 15.14
N GLU A 416 31.35 -19.37 15.28
CA GLU A 416 30.21 -18.71 15.91
C GLU A 416 30.55 -18.25 17.34
N GLU A 417 31.20 -19.14 18.13
CA GLU A 417 31.61 -18.86 19.50
C GLU A 417 32.62 -17.71 19.56
N ASP A 418 33.61 -17.67 18.67
CA ASP A 418 34.59 -16.57 18.63
C ASP A 418 33.92 -15.22 18.36
N LEU A 419 32.91 -15.20 17.50
CA LEU A 419 32.14 -14.00 17.18
C LEU A 419 31.28 -13.54 18.36
N VAL A 420 30.65 -14.47 19.08
CA VAL A 420 29.92 -14.18 20.32
C VAL A 420 30.88 -13.60 21.37
N GLN A 421 32.04 -14.21 21.57
CA GLN A 421 33.02 -13.74 22.55
C GLN A 421 33.60 -12.37 22.19
N LEU A 422 33.86 -12.13 20.90
CA LEU A 422 34.25 -10.82 20.39
C LEU A 422 33.15 -9.79 20.63
N TRP A 423 31.89 -10.14 20.37
CA TRP A 423 30.73 -9.28 20.61
C TRP A 423 30.55 -8.91 22.10
N LEU A 424 30.64 -9.89 22.99
CA LEU A 424 30.55 -9.68 24.44
C LEU A 424 31.67 -8.74 24.92
N THR A 425 32.90 -8.96 24.44
CA THR A 425 34.05 -8.11 24.74
C THR A 425 33.84 -6.68 24.24
N MET A 426 33.30 -6.49 23.03
CA MET A 426 32.97 -5.16 22.50
C MET A 426 31.85 -4.47 23.31
N SER A 427 30.93 -5.26 23.87
CA SER A 427 29.84 -4.82 24.75
C SER A 427 30.30 -4.54 26.20
N GLY A 428 31.60 -4.69 26.48
CA GLY A 428 32.17 -4.46 27.81
C GLY A 428 31.79 -5.53 28.84
N VAL A 429 31.35 -6.71 28.39
CA VAL A 429 31.10 -7.87 29.26
C VAL A 429 32.34 -8.76 29.21
N ALA A 430 32.87 -9.11 30.40
CA ALA A 430 33.97 -10.04 30.47
C ALA A 430 33.48 -11.43 30.02
N PRO A 431 34.10 -12.03 28.99
CA PRO A 431 33.64 -13.29 28.42
C PRO A 431 33.72 -14.43 29.46
N GLY A 432 32.58 -14.99 29.84
CA GLY A 432 32.46 -16.28 30.50
C GLY A 432 32.38 -17.42 29.48
N THR A 433 32.45 -18.66 29.97
CA THR A 433 32.14 -19.84 29.16
C THR A 433 30.62 -19.89 28.97
N VAL A 434 30.10 -19.20 27.96
CA VAL A 434 28.69 -19.30 27.57
C VAL A 434 28.50 -20.67 26.92
N ALA A 435 27.69 -21.54 27.55
CA ALA A 435 27.36 -22.83 26.96
C ALA A 435 26.63 -22.62 25.61
N PRO A 436 26.88 -23.48 24.60
CA PRO A 436 26.03 -23.50 23.41
C PRO A 436 24.59 -23.81 23.85
N GLU A 437 23.64 -23.03 23.34
CA GLU A 437 22.23 -23.20 23.66
C GLU A 437 21.73 -24.46 22.92
N ALA A 438 21.25 -25.45 23.67
CA ALA A 438 21.00 -26.81 23.16
C ALA A 438 19.91 -26.90 22.08
N ASP A 439 19.08 -25.86 21.92
CA ASP A 439 17.97 -25.77 20.95
C ASP A 439 18.10 -24.64 19.92
N ALA A 440 19.23 -23.91 19.90
CA ALA A 440 19.47 -22.96 18.82
C ALA A 440 19.89 -23.75 17.56
N PRO A 441 19.23 -23.59 16.39
CA PRO A 441 19.77 -24.15 15.16
C PRO A 441 21.18 -23.57 15.00
N ALA A 442 22.19 -24.45 14.97
CA ALA A 442 23.58 -24.03 14.81
C ALA A 442 23.62 -22.98 13.71
N VAL A 443 24.12 -21.77 14.03
CA VAL A 443 24.33 -20.77 13.00
C VAL A 443 25.48 -21.35 12.21
N ALA A 444 25.14 -22.10 11.17
CA ALA A 444 26.05 -22.36 10.09
C ALA A 444 26.40 -20.96 9.57
N VAL A 445 27.48 -20.37 10.11
CA VAL A 445 28.40 -19.58 9.30
C VAL A 445 28.48 -20.41 8.04
N PRO A 446 27.99 -19.94 6.88
CA PRO A 446 27.93 -20.78 5.70
C PRO A 446 29.38 -21.18 5.43
N ALA A 447 29.75 -22.37 5.88
CA ALA A 447 30.86 -23.13 5.36
C ALA A 447 30.43 -23.28 3.91
N VAL A 448 30.98 -22.40 3.07
CA VAL A 448 30.82 -22.31 1.63
C VAL A 448 29.59 -23.14 1.23
N VAL A 449 28.39 -22.53 1.27
CA VAL A 449 27.26 -23.10 0.52
C VAL A 449 27.86 -23.45 -0.82
N ASP A 450 27.92 -24.75 -1.10
CA ASP A 450 28.78 -25.35 -2.13
C ASP A 450 28.88 -24.37 -3.28
N GLU A 451 30.09 -23.88 -3.60
CA GLU A 451 30.28 -22.81 -4.59
C GLU A 451 29.53 -23.20 -5.89
N ALA A 452 29.37 -24.51 -6.12
CA ALA A 452 28.49 -25.10 -7.12
C ALA A 452 26.99 -24.78 -6.93
N SER A 453 26.38 -25.03 -5.76
CA SER A 453 24.98 -24.65 -5.48
C SER A 453 24.74 -23.14 -5.54
N ARG A 454 25.72 -22.33 -5.12
CA ARG A 454 25.64 -20.87 -5.25
C ARG A 454 25.75 -20.43 -6.72
N LEU A 455 26.62 -21.07 -7.49
CA LEU A 455 26.72 -20.86 -8.94
C LEU A 455 25.43 -21.24 -9.64
N ASP A 456 24.79 -22.35 -9.25
CA ASP A 456 23.51 -22.81 -9.81
C ASP A 456 22.40 -21.77 -9.57
N ILE A 457 22.22 -21.32 -8.31
CA ILE A 457 21.23 -20.30 -7.96
C ILE A 457 21.51 -18.97 -8.68
N LEU A 458 22.79 -18.59 -8.84
CA LEU A 458 23.16 -17.38 -9.57
C LEU A 458 22.96 -17.55 -11.08
N GLN A 459 23.21 -18.72 -11.64
CA GLN A 459 22.96 -19.04 -13.05
C GLN A 459 21.47 -19.02 -13.36
N ASP A 460 20.64 -19.64 -12.51
CA ASP A 460 19.18 -19.58 -12.62
C ASP A 460 18.67 -18.15 -12.52
N ARG A 461 19.22 -17.36 -11.60
CA ARG A 461 18.84 -15.95 -11.45
C ARG A 461 19.29 -15.10 -12.63
N VAL A 462 20.46 -15.36 -13.20
CA VAL A 462 20.93 -14.70 -14.43
C VAL A 462 20.08 -15.10 -15.62
N ALA A 463 19.67 -16.37 -15.72
CA ALA A 463 18.75 -16.84 -16.76
C ALA A 463 17.39 -16.13 -16.65
N ALA A 464 16.79 -16.10 -15.45
CA ALA A 464 15.54 -15.38 -15.19
C ALA A 464 15.65 -13.87 -15.49
N LEU A 465 16.79 -13.24 -15.16
CA LEU A 465 17.05 -11.83 -15.50
C LEU A 465 17.21 -11.63 -17.02
N THR A 466 17.80 -12.59 -17.71
CA THR A 466 17.95 -12.54 -19.17
C THR A 466 16.59 -12.67 -19.86
N ASP A 467 15.74 -13.58 -19.38
CA ASP A 467 14.38 -13.79 -19.90
C ASP A 467 13.50 -12.55 -19.65
N THR A 468 13.58 -11.96 -18.45
CA THR A 468 12.84 -10.72 -18.16
C THR A 468 13.33 -9.52 -18.98
N LEU A 469 14.63 -9.43 -19.27
CA LEU A 469 15.16 -8.42 -20.20
C LEU A 469 14.68 -8.65 -21.63
N ALA A 470 14.68 -9.90 -22.11
CA ALA A 470 14.16 -10.24 -23.43
C ALA A 470 12.67 -9.91 -23.56
N ALA A 471 11.86 -10.22 -22.54
CA ALA A 471 10.43 -9.87 -22.50
C ALA A 471 10.22 -8.34 -22.51
N ARG A 472 11.06 -7.58 -21.80
CA ARG A 472 11.02 -6.11 -21.85
C ARG A 472 11.39 -5.55 -23.22
N ASP A 473 12.40 -6.11 -23.88
CA ASP A 473 12.80 -5.69 -25.22
C ASP A 473 11.68 -5.97 -26.23
N GLU A 474 10.99 -7.11 -26.14
CA GLU A 474 9.81 -7.41 -26.95
C GLU A 474 8.67 -6.40 -26.70
N GLN A 475 8.38 -6.09 -25.44
CA GLN A 475 7.39 -5.06 -25.09
C GLN A 475 7.77 -3.68 -25.63
N LEU A 476 9.06 -3.30 -25.60
CA LEU A 476 9.54 -2.04 -26.15
C LEU A 476 9.38 -2.00 -27.67
N LEU A 477 9.64 -3.10 -28.38
CA LEU A 477 9.40 -3.22 -29.82
C LEU A 477 7.92 -3.08 -30.16
N ILE A 478 7.03 -3.72 -29.38
CA ILE A 478 5.57 -3.59 -29.53
C ILE A 478 5.13 -2.13 -29.32
N ARG A 479 5.65 -1.47 -28.26
CA ARG A 479 5.37 -0.05 -27.98
C ARG A 479 5.88 0.86 -29.09
N GLU A 480 7.09 0.63 -29.60
CA GLU A 480 7.64 1.40 -30.72
C GLU A 480 6.77 1.25 -31.98
N ALA A 481 6.37 0.02 -32.31
CA ALA A 481 5.47 -0.26 -33.44
C ALA A 481 4.13 0.47 -33.26
N ARG A 482 3.54 0.45 -32.07
CA ARG A 482 2.28 1.14 -31.76
C ARG A 482 2.44 2.66 -31.89
N ILE A 483 3.52 3.24 -31.38
CA ILE A 483 3.85 4.67 -31.52
C ILE A 483 4.00 5.04 -33.00
N ARG A 484 4.67 4.20 -33.79
CA ARG A 484 4.83 4.42 -35.24
C ARG A 484 3.49 4.43 -35.95
N THR A 485 2.60 3.50 -35.62
CA THR A 485 1.22 3.43 -36.15
C THR A 485 0.40 4.66 -35.76
N LEU A 486 0.43 5.07 -34.48
CA LEU A 486 -0.26 6.27 -34.00
C LEU A 486 0.24 7.54 -34.70
N ARG A 487 1.56 7.67 -34.92
CA ARG A 487 2.14 8.78 -35.69
C ARG A 487 1.63 8.78 -37.14
N GLN A 488 1.54 7.63 -37.79
CA GLN A 488 0.99 7.53 -39.15
C GLN A 488 -0.49 7.91 -39.19
N GLN A 489 -1.29 7.46 -38.21
CA GLN A 489 -2.69 7.82 -38.08
C GLN A 489 -2.88 9.33 -37.83
N ALA A 490 -2.08 9.93 -36.95
CA ALA A 490 -2.10 11.37 -36.67
C ALA A 490 -1.73 12.20 -37.91
N LEU A 491 -0.70 11.80 -38.66
CA LEU A 491 -0.34 12.43 -39.93
C LEU A 491 -1.43 12.26 -40.99
N GLY A 492 -2.09 11.09 -41.03
CA GLY A 492 -3.25 10.85 -41.89
C GLY A 492 -4.44 11.75 -41.55
N ALA A 493 -4.75 11.87 -40.25
CA ALA A 493 -5.81 12.75 -39.74
C ALA A 493 -5.52 14.24 -40.05
N ALA A 494 -4.27 14.68 -39.88
CA ALA A 494 -3.84 16.03 -40.24
C ALA A 494 -4.02 16.31 -41.74
N ARG A 495 -3.58 15.39 -42.62
CA ARG A 495 -3.78 15.52 -44.07
C ARG A 495 -5.26 15.54 -44.45
N ASN A 496 -6.09 14.72 -43.80
CA ASN A 496 -7.53 14.70 -44.02
C ASN A 496 -8.20 15.99 -43.54
N ARG A 497 -7.76 16.56 -42.41
CA ARG A 497 -8.20 17.87 -41.93
C ARG A 497 -7.84 18.98 -42.93
N ASP A 498 -6.61 18.99 -43.44
CA ASP A 498 -6.17 19.98 -44.42
C ASP A 498 -6.96 19.89 -45.73
N ARG A 499 -7.22 18.66 -46.20
CA ARG A 499 -8.11 18.42 -47.35
C ARG A 499 -9.53 18.90 -47.08
N ALA A 500 -10.09 18.62 -45.90
CA ALA A 500 -11.43 19.07 -45.53
C ALA A 500 -11.52 20.59 -45.43
N VAL A 501 -10.50 21.25 -44.85
CA VAL A 501 -10.40 22.72 -44.80
C VAL A 501 -10.31 23.30 -46.20
N LYS A 502 -9.50 22.72 -47.09
CA LYS A 502 -9.39 23.16 -48.48
C LYS A 502 -10.71 22.99 -49.23
N LEU A 503 -11.37 21.83 -49.13
CA LEU A 503 -12.68 21.59 -49.72
C LEU A 503 -13.75 22.54 -49.18
N ALA A 504 -13.74 22.83 -47.87
CA ALA A 504 -14.64 23.79 -47.26
C ALA A 504 -14.38 25.22 -47.77
N GLN A 505 -13.12 25.61 -47.98
CA GLN A 505 -12.76 26.90 -48.58
C GLN A 505 -13.18 26.98 -50.06
N ASP A 506 -12.97 25.91 -50.83
CA ASP A 506 -13.38 25.83 -52.23
C ASP A 506 -14.91 25.88 -52.36
N LEU A 507 -15.64 25.17 -51.48
CA LEU A 507 -17.10 25.27 -51.36
C LEU A 507 -17.53 26.70 -51.01
N ARG A 508 -16.91 27.36 -50.03
CA ARG A 508 -17.21 28.77 -49.69
C ARG A 508 -16.96 29.73 -50.85
N ARG A 509 -15.94 29.45 -51.68
CA ARG A 509 -15.61 30.24 -52.87
C ARG A 509 -16.51 29.94 -54.07
N SER A 510 -17.18 28.78 -54.10
CA SER A 510 -18.06 28.38 -55.20
C SER A 510 -19.23 29.37 -55.39
N ARG A 511 -19.64 29.56 -56.66
CA ARG A 511 -20.78 30.43 -57.01
C ARG A 511 -22.09 29.89 -56.44
N THR A 512 -22.23 28.58 -56.34
CA THR A 512 -23.41 27.89 -55.79
C THR A 512 -23.57 28.14 -54.30
N TYR A 513 -22.50 28.07 -53.50
CA TYR A 513 -22.56 28.37 -52.06
C TYR A 513 -22.87 29.84 -51.79
N ARG A 514 -22.29 30.78 -52.57
CA ARG A 514 -22.63 32.21 -52.46
C ARG A 514 -24.11 32.47 -52.76
N LEU A 515 -24.65 31.83 -53.79
CA LEU A 515 -26.06 31.95 -54.16
C LEU A 515 -26.98 31.34 -53.10
N ALA A 516 -26.63 30.18 -52.54
CA ALA A 516 -27.37 29.57 -51.42
C ALA A 516 -27.33 30.44 -50.15
N ASN A 517 -26.18 31.04 -49.81
CA ASN A 517 -26.05 31.90 -48.64
C ASN A 517 -26.77 33.24 -48.83
N GLN A 518 -26.79 33.79 -50.05
CA GLN A 518 -27.63 34.93 -50.41
C GLN A 518 -29.12 34.60 -50.31
N MET A 519 -29.55 33.42 -50.76
CA MET A 519 -30.93 32.96 -50.58
C MET A 519 -31.30 32.79 -49.10
N ARG A 520 -30.39 32.22 -48.28
CA ARG A 520 -30.59 32.05 -46.83
C ARG A 520 -30.68 33.39 -46.10
N ARG A 521 -29.84 34.38 -46.46
CA ARG A 521 -29.93 35.74 -45.90
C ARG A 521 -31.20 36.46 -46.36
N ALA A 522 -31.60 36.29 -47.62
CA ALA A 522 -32.86 36.84 -48.12
C ALA A 522 -34.09 36.22 -47.42
N SER A 523 -34.06 34.92 -47.11
CA SER A 523 -35.14 34.26 -46.36
C SER A 523 -35.20 34.64 -44.88
N LEU A 524 -34.09 35.13 -44.30
CA LEU A 524 -34.04 35.57 -42.91
C LEU A 524 -34.48 37.03 -42.73
N VAL A 525 -34.42 37.86 -43.78
CA VAL A 525 -34.73 39.31 -43.71
C VAL A 525 -36.07 39.68 -44.34
N ALA A 526 -36.63 38.85 -45.23
CA ALA A 526 -37.91 39.16 -45.88
C ALA A 526 -38.88 37.97 -45.87
N GLN A 527 -40.15 38.26 -45.59
CA GLN A 527 -41.29 37.35 -45.50
C GLN A 527 -41.12 36.05 -46.31
N PRO A 528 -40.81 34.91 -45.67
CA PRO A 528 -40.38 33.69 -46.37
C PRO A 528 -41.44 33.14 -47.34
N LYS A 529 -42.73 33.46 -47.12
CA LYS A 529 -43.84 33.01 -47.96
C LYS A 529 -43.86 33.64 -49.36
N THR A 530 -43.38 34.89 -49.53
CA THR A 530 -43.39 35.55 -50.85
C THR A 530 -42.21 35.13 -51.73
N LEU A 531 -41.04 34.91 -51.12
CA LEU A 531 -39.85 34.38 -51.82
C LEU A 531 -40.05 32.93 -52.28
N VAL A 532 -40.62 32.06 -51.44
CA VAL A 532 -40.93 30.67 -51.82
C VAL A 532 -41.91 30.63 -53.00
N ARG A 533 -42.95 31.48 -53.01
CA ARG A 533 -43.89 31.60 -54.15
C ARG A 533 -43.22 32.14 -55.42
N GLY A 534 -42.28 33.08 -55.29
CA GLY A 534 -41.53 33.63 -56.43
C GLY A 534 -40.57 32.63 -57.06
N VAL A 535 -39.85 31.87 -56.23
CA VAL A 535 -38.92 30.82 -56.69
C VAL A 535 -39.68 29.64 -57.29
N ALA A 536 -40.79 29.21 -56.67
CA ALA A 536 -41.66 28.18 -57.24
C ALA A 536 -42.17 28.57 -58.63
N ARG A 537 -42.65 29.81 -58.83
CA ARG A 537 -43.07 30.29 -60.16
C ARG A 537 -41.93 30.33 -61.19
N LYS A 538 -40.71 30.71 -60.78
CA LYS A 538 -39.55 30.74 -61.69
C LYS A 538 -39.07 29.34 -62.07
N LEU A 539 -39.07 28.39 -61.12
CA LEU A 539 -38.77 26.98 -61.38
C LEU A 539 -39.82 26.36 -62.30
N ASP A 540 -41.10 26.61 -62.02
CA ASP A 540 -42.21 26.09 -62.82
C ASP A 540 -42.21 26.68 -64.25
N GLY A 541 -41.82 27.95 -64.39
CA GLY A 541 -41.57 28.58 -65.70
C GLY A 541 -40.40 27.95 -66.47
N LYS A 542 -39.29 27.63 -65.80
CA LYS A 542 -38.16 26.94 -66.43
C LYS A 542 -38.48 25.49 -66.79
N VAL A 543 -39.22 24.78 -65.96
CA VAL A 543 -39.69 23.42 -66.24
C VAL A 543 -40.64 23.42 -67.44
N ARG A 544 -41.53 24.40 -67.56
CA ARG A 544 -42.37 24.58 -68.76
C ARG A 544 -41.57 24.95 -70.00
N ALA A 545 -40.54 25.80 -69.88
CA ALA A 545 -39.65 26.12 -71.00
C ALA A 545 -38.89 24.88 -71.49
N LEU A 546 -38.37 24.05 -70.57
CA LEU A 546 -37.71 22.78 -70.89
C LEU A 546 -38.66 21.76 -71.52
N ARG A 547 -39.94 21.75 -71.13
CA ARG A 547 -40.99 20.91 -71.74
C ARG A 547 -41.46 21.41 -73.12
N ARG A 548 -41.11 22.63 -73.54
CA ARG A 548 -41.40 23.15 -74.89
C ARG A 548 -40.22 22.98 -75.85
N THR A 549 -39.03 22.68 -75.32
CA THR A 549 -37.81 22.36 -76.09
C THR A 549 -37.58 20.86 -76.27
N ARG A 550 -38.49 20.04 -75.73
CA ARG A 550 -38.77 18.67 -76.18
C ARG A 550 -40.09 18.71 -76.93
#